data_AF-A0A9X1Z138-F1
#
_entry.id   AF-A0A9X1Z138-F1
#
_cell.length_a   1.000
_cell.length_b   1.000
_cell.length_c   1.000
_cell.angle_alpha   90.00
_cell.angle_beta   90.00
_cell.angle_gamma   90.00
#
_symmetry.space_group_name_H-M   'P 1'
#
loop_
_entity.id
_entity.type
_entity.pdbx_description
1 polymer ?
#
loop_
_entity_poly.entity_id
_entity_poly.type
_entity_poly.pdbx_seq_one_letter_code
_entity_poly.pdbx_strand_id
1 'polypeptide(L)' 'MSGAKDPCISLCKFSDDICIGCGRSKREIKAWKKLDKAERRLVLAEAAQRLLKLRATGRRKKA' A
#
# COMPACT_ATOMS: atom_id res chain seq x y z
N MET A 1 -1.15 21.74 -5.36
CA MET A 1 -0.43 20.75 -6.20
C MET A 1 -0.92 19.35 -5.88
N SER A 2 -1.99 18.95 -6.55
CA SER A 2 -2.65 17.64 -6.42
C SER A 2 -1.93 16.60 -7.28
N GLY A 3 -1.84 15.34 -6.82
CA GLY A 3 -1.74 14.22 -7.76
C GLY A 3 -0.52 13.30 -7.67
N ALA A 4 -0.24 12.75 -6.49
CA ALA A 4 0.02 11.32 -6.41
C ALA A 4 -0.87 10.84 -5.27
N LYS A 5 -1.96 10.15 -5.61
CA LYS A 5 -2.85 9.55 -4.61
C LYS A 5 -2.00 8.62 -3.76
N ASP A 6 -1.54 9.10 -2.61
CA ASP A 6 -0.97 8.25 -1.59
C ASP A 6 -2.14 7.38 -1.11
N PRO A 7 -2.15 6.07 -1.40
CA PRO A 7 -3.27 5.22 -0.99
C PRO A 7 -3.28 4.98 0.53
N CYS A 8 -2.40 5.66 1.30
CA CYS A 8 -2.39 5.61 2.74
C CYS A 8 -3.56 6.42 3.30
N ILE A 9 -4.65 5.73 3.62
CA ILE A 9 -5.82 6.29 4.31
C ILE A 9 -5.58 6.55 5.81
N SER A 10 -4.32 6.64 6.26
CA SER A 10 -3.90 6.77 7.68
C SER A 10 -4.53 5.76 8.66
N LEU A 11 -5.16 4.70 8.14
CA LEU A 11 -5.78 3.60 8.86
C LEU A 11 -5.03 2.30 8.58
N CYS A 12 -3.69 2.37 8.56
CA CYS A 12 -2.85 1.21 8.23
C CYS A 12 -2.85 0.23 9.40
N LYS A 13 -3.61 -0.86 9.27
CA LYS A 13 -3.39 -2.08 10.05
C LYS A 13 -2.26 -2.88 9.39
N PHE A 14 -1.28 -3.29 10.17
CA PHE A 14 -0.17 -4.11 9.72
C PHE A 14 -0.33 -5.53 10.26
N SER A 15 -0.19 -6.53 9.40
CA SER A 15 0.01 -7.93 9.77
C SER A 15 1.30 -8.37 9.12
N ASP A 16 2.24 -8.92 9.90
CA ASP A 16 3.54 -9.41 9.39
C ASP A 16 4.29 -8.37 8.54
N ASP A 17 4.36 -7.14 9.06
CA ASP A 17 4.96 -5.97 8.40
C ASP A 17 4.29 -5.51 7.10
N ILE A 18 3.18 -6.12 6.68
CA ILE A 18 2.38 -5.74 5.50
C ILE A 18 1.10 -5.01 5.93
N CYS A 19 0.86 -3.85 5.34
CA CYS A 19 -0.37 -3.08 5.47
C CYS A 19 -1.53 -3.85 4.83
N ILE A 20 -2.47 -4.36 5.62
CA ILE A 20 -3.63 -5.10 5.09
C ILE A 20 -4.64 -4.19 4.36
N GLY A 21 -4.56 -2.87 4.57
CA GLY A 21 -5.43 -1.90 3.88
C GLY A 21 -4.90 -1.47 2.51
N CYS A 22 -3.59 -1.49 2.31
CA CYS A 22 -2.92 -0.92 1.14
C CYS A 22 -1.96 -1.89 0.44
N GLY A 23 -1.68 -3.06 1.03
CA GLY A 23 -0.80 -4.10 0.50
C GLY A 23 0.71 -3.81 0.62
N ARG A 24 1.09 -2.68 1.22
CA ARG A 24 2.48 -2.19 1.28
C ARG A 24 3.18 -2.60 2.57
N SER A 25 4.44 -2.96 2.52
CA SER A 25 5.23 -3.23 3.72
C SER A 25 5.63 -1.95 4.46
N LYS A 26 5.92 -2.07 5.76
CA LYS A 26 6.53 -0.99 6.56
C LYS A 26 7.82 -0.47 5.93
N ARG A 27 8.65 -1.36 5.36
CA ARG A 27 9.91 -0.98 4.70
C ARG A 27 9.64 -0.12 3.47
N GLU A 28 8.68 -0.50 2.64
CA GLU A 28 8.28 0.26 1.45
C GLU A 28 7.65 1.61 1.80
N ILE A 29 6.86 1.68 2.89
CA ILE A 29 6.29 2.95 3.37
C ILE A 29 7.39 3.88 3.89
N LYS A 30 8.38 3.36 4.63
CA LYS A 30 9.53 4.13 5.11
C LYS A 30 10.44 4.58 3.96
N ALA A 31 10.61 3.74 2.95
CA ALA A 31 11.37 4.04 1.75
C ALA A 31 10.63 4.99 0.81
N TRP A 32 9.30 5.08 0.84
CA TRP A 32 8.48 5.84 -0.12
C TRP A 32 8.91 7.29 -0.35
N LYS A 33 9.37 7.98 0.70
CA LYS A 33 9.91 9.34 0.59
C LYS A 33 11.21 9.42 -0.22
N LYS A 34 11.99 8.34 -0.23
CA LYS A 34 13.28 8.18 -0.93
C LYS A 34 13.15 7.46 -2.29
N LEU A 35 12.05 6.77 -2.55
CA LEU A 35 11.83 6.02 -3.79
C LEU A 35 11.56 6.96 -4.97
N ASP A 36 12.16 6.62 -6.11
CA ASP A 36 11.93 7.29 -7.40
C ASP A 36 10.59 6.92 -8.02
N LYS A 37 10.12 7.73 -8.96
CA LYS A 37 8.79 7.55 -9.61
C LYS A 37 8.62 6.15 -10.23
N ALA A 38 9.70 5.56 -10.74
CA ALA A 38 9.72 4.20 -11.27
C ALA A 38 9.57 3.15 -10.16
N GLU A 39 10.36 3.25 -9.09
CA GLU A 39 10.26 2.35 -7.95
C GLU A 39 8.91 2.46 -7.24
N ARG A 40 8.35 3.68 -7.14
CA ARG A 40 7.01 3.89 -6.60
C ARG A 40 5.95 3.12 -7.37
N ARG A 41 6.07 3.04 -8.70
CA ARG A 41 5.16 2.23 -9.53
C ARG A 41 5.33 0.74 -9.29
N LEU A 42 6.56 0.25 -9.16
CA LEU A 42 6.83 -1.16 -8.86
C LEU A 42 6.23 -1.55 -7.51
N VAL A 43 6.47 -0.75 -6.48
CA VAL A 43 5.91 -0.97 -5.14
C VAL A 43 4.38 -0.92 -5.15
N LEU A 44 3.77 -0.04 -5.93
CA LEU A 44 2.31 -0.02 -6.08
C LEU A 44 1.78 -1.29 -6.79
N ALA A 45 2.49 -1.77 -7.81
CA ALA A 45 2.12 -3.00 -8.52
C ALA A 45 2.25 -4.22 -7.60
N GLU A 46 3.36 -4.35 -6.87
CA GLU A 46 3.55 -5.41 -5.88
C GLU A 46 2.51 -5.33 -4.76
N ALA A 47 2.23 -4.12 -4.25
CA ALA A 47 1.22 -3.93 -3.23
C ALA A 47 -0.18 -4.30 -3.72
N ALA A 48 -0.51 -4.02 -4.99
CA ALA A 48 -1.76 -4.45 -5.60
C ALA A 48 -1.84 -5.98 -5.72
N GLN A 49 -0.73 -6.65 -6.06
CA GLN A 49 -0.64 -8.12 -6.09
C GLN A 49 -0.81 -8.73 -4.70
N ARG A 50 -0.14 -8.17 -3.69
CA ARG A 50 -0.29 -8.58 -2.28
C ARG A 50 -1.70 -8.31 -1.79
N LEU A 51 -2.28 -7.17 -2.16
CA LEU A 51 -3.67 -6.85 -1.84
C LEU A 51 -4.64 -7.81 -2.53
N LEU A 52 -4.38 -8.30 -3.73
CA LEU A 52 -5.19 -9.36 -4.36
C LEU A 52 -5.14 -10.66 -3.55
N LYS A 53 -3.94 -11.06 -3.12
CA LYS A 53 -3.76 -12.22 -2.21
C LYS A 53 -4.46 -12.02 -0.86
N LEU A 54 -4.43 -10.80 -0.33
CA LEU A 54 -5.08 -10.42 0.94
C LEU A 54 -6.58 -10.10 0.79
N ARG A 55 -7.08 -9.73 -0.41
CA ARG A 55 -8.49 -9.35 -0.63
C ARG A 55 -9.44 -10.53 -0.49
N ALA A 56 -8.92 -11.75 -0.50
CA ALA A 56 -9.65 -12.92 -0.03
C ALA A 56 -10.15 -12.78 1.43
N THR A 57 -9.56 -11.89 2.24
CA THR A 57 -9.87 -11.77 3.68
C THR A 57 -10.43 -10.39 4.14
N GLY A 58 -10.69 -9.42 3.24
CA GLY A 58 -10.95 -8.05 3.71
C GLY A 58 -11.77 -7.12 2.82
N ARG A 59 -13.03 -7.47 2.50
CA ARG A 59 -14.02 -6.48 2.06
C ARG A 59 -14.49 -5.65 3.25
N ARG A 60 -13.88 -4.49 3.51
CA ARG A 60 -14.57 -3.38 4.19
C ARG A 60 -14.53 -2.15 3.28
N LYS A 61 -15.55 -2.11 2.42
CA LYS A 61 -16.07 -0.93 1.74
C LYS A 61 -16.25 0.16 2.80
N LYS A 62 -15.54 1.29 2.70
CA LYS A 62 -15.97 2.50 3.40
C LYS A 62 -17.17 3.04 2.62
N ALA A 63 -18.32 3.08 3.30
CA ALA A 63 -19.48 3.88 2.92
C ALA A 63 -19.11 5.36 2.91
#